data_AF-A0A6P4ZIK7-F1
#
_entry.id   AF-A0A6P4ZIK7-F1
#
_cell.length_a   1.000
_cell.length_b   1.000
_cell.length_c   1.000
_cell.angle_alpha   90.00
_cell.angle_beta   90.00
_cell.angle_gamma   90.00
#
_symmetry.space_group_name_H-M   'P 1'
#
loop_
_entity.id
_entity.type
_entity.pdbx_description
1 polymer ?
#
loop_
_entity_poly.entity_id
_entity_poly.type
_entity_poly.pdbx_seq_one_letter_code
_entity_poly.pdbx_strand_id
1 'polypeptide(L)'
;MAGFKLGIVRLGRAAGKTKYSLLDERDIPLVENYAFEAQVEVDKDGNGAKVFAFCWEIEKGRALGNFVHNILWERHCGGIAPGYKVVHKNGVTVDNRLENLTLVAQTKPLKIQEGTKTDSRENNLYWIAIQQLPPDPIDEHFPEMSQSKVYNANGEEMEEEEEGTIYYECHYPPCTLIEEEMHQFSICGRCQQARYCGTRCQQKDWPAHKKRCRERRKNAVEDSSVDR
;
A
#
# COMPACT_ATOMS: atom_id res chain seq x y z
N MET A 1 -31.79 10.71 -1.70
CA MET A 1 -30.41 10.58 -2.19
C MET A 1 -30.12 9.09 -2.28
N ALA A 2 -29.92 8.55 -3.48
CA ALA A 2 -29.49 7.16 -3.62
C ALA A 2 -28.13 7.01 -2.93
N GLY A 3 -27.97 6.01 -2.07
CA GLY A 3 -26.70 5.77 -1.37
C GLY A 3 -25.59 5.45 -2.38
N PHE A 4 -24.40 6.01 -2.17
CA PHE A 4 -23.22 5.66 -2.95
C PHE A 4 -22.76 4.25 -2.54
N LYS A 5 -22.75 3.31 -3.47
CA LYS A 5 -22.28 1.94 -3.24
C LYS A 5 -20.95 1.73 -3.96
N LEU A 6 -20.05 1.04 -3.29
CA LEU A 6 -18.73 0.68 -3.81
C LEU A 6 -18.36 -0.72 -3.32
N GLY A 7 -17.48 -1.40 -4.06
CA GLY A 7 -16.85 -2.64 -3.64
C GLY A 7 -15.55 -2.38 -2.89
N ILE A 8 -15.29 -3.15 -1.83
CA ILE A 8 -13.99 -3.21 -1.16
C ILE A 8 -13.45 -4.62 -1.35
N VAL A 9 -12.37 -4.75 -2.12
CA VAL A 9 -11.71 -6.05 -2.37
C VAL A 9 -10.47 -6.15 -1.51
N ARG A 10 -10.33 -7.24 -0.75
CA ARG A 10 -9.12 -7.53 0.02
C ARG A 10 -8.02 -8.05 -0.91
N LEU A 11 -6.87 -7.40 -0.90
CA LEU A 11 -5.72 -7.73 -1.75
C LEU A 11 -4.66 -8.58 -1.04
N GLY A 12 -4.86 -8.89 0.25
CA GLY A 12 -3.83 -9.54 1.07
C GLY A 12 -2.82 -8.55 1.65
N ARG A 13 -1.71 -9.06 2.20
CA ARG A 13 -0.69 -8.26 2.90
C ARG A 13 0.42 -7.83 1.94
N ALA A 14 0.76 -6.55 1.98
CA ALA A 14 1.96 -6.00 1.34
C ALA A 14 2.51 -4.87 2.20
N ALA A 15 3.85 -4.72 2.21
CA ALA A 15 4.54 -3.69 3.00
C ALA A 15 4.07 -3.64 4.47
N GLY A 16 3.90 -4.81 5.10
CA GLY A 16 3.63 -4.93 6.55
C GLY A 16 2.17 -4.77 7.00
N LYS A 17 1.20 -4.57 6.10
CA LYS A 17 -0.23 -4.58 6.47
C LYS A 17 -1.18 -5.05 5.37
N THR A 18 -2.43 -5.35 5.74
CA THR A 18 -3.46 -5.74 4.77
C THR A 18 -3.83 -4.56 3.87
N LYS A 19 -3.95 -4.85 2.58
CA LYS A 19 -4.31 -3.93 1.52
C LYS A 19 -5.70 -4.24 0.99
N TYR A 20 -6.37 -3.19 0.55
CA TYR A 20 -7.69 -3.26 -0.03
C TYR A 20 -7.72 -2.43 -1.31
N SER A 21 -8.60 -2.76 -2.24
CA SER A 21 -8.91 -1.96 -3.42
C SER A 21 -10.35 -1.48 -3.35
N LEU A 22 -10.61 -0.23 -3.76
CA LEU A 22 -11.97 0.22 -4.05
C LEU A 22 -12.33 -0.08 -5.50
N LEU A 23 -13.57 -0.50 -5.74
CA LEU A 23 -14.16 -0.73 -7.06
C LEU A 23 -15.53 -0.05 -7.15
N ASP A 24 -15.96 0.33 -8.36
CA ASP A 24 -17.32 0.75 -8.61
C ASP A 24 -18.31 -0.42 -8.44
N GLU A 25 -19.57 -0.16 -8.11
CA GLU A 25 -20.61 -1.20 -7.95
C GLU A 25 -20.72 -2.11 -9.19
N ARG A 26 -20.61 -1.54 -10.39
CA ARG A 26 -20.65 -2.28 -11.66
C ARG A 26 -19.49 -3.24 -11.88
N ASP A 27 -18.38 -3.06 -11.15
CA ASP A 27 -17.14 -3.82 -11.32
C ASP A 27 -16.97 -4.88 -10.23
N ILE A 28 -17.83 -4.89 -9.21
CA ILE A 28 -17.85 -5.92 -8.16
C ILE A 28 -17.87 -7.34 -8.74
N PRO A 29 -18.65 -7.69 -9.78
CA PRO A 29 -18.69 -9.05 -10.32
C PRO A 29 -17.34 -9.58 -10.86
N LEU A 30 -16.31 -8.73 -11.01
CA LEU A 30 -14.96 -9.20 -11.34
C LEU A 30 -14.44 -10.23 -10.32
N VAL A 31 -14.81 -10.12 -9.05
CA VAL A 31 -14.37 -11.05 -7.99
C VAL A 31 -14.82 -12.49 -8.20
N GLU A 32 -15.79 -12.73 -9.08
CA GLU A 32 -16.26 -14.08 -9.39
C GLU A 32 -15.27 -14.86 -10.27
N ASN A 33 -14.54 -14.16 -11.14
CA ASN A 33 -13.67 -14.77 -12.16
C ASN A 33 -12.21 -14.34 -12.04
N TYR A 34 -11.92 -13.33 -11.23
CA TYR A 34 -10.57 -12.81 -11.01
C TYR A 34 -10.12 -13.04 -9.57
N ALA A 35 -8.87 -13.46 -9.43
CA ALA A 35 -8.14 -13.36 -8.18
C ALA A 35 -7.43 -12.00 -8.11
N PHE A 36 -7.26 -11.49 -6.89
CA PHE A 36 -6.70 -10.17 -6.63
C PHE A 36 -5.58 -10.28 -5.60
N GLU A 37 -4.53 -9.49 -5.79
CA GLU A 37 -3.48 -9.35 -4.80
C GLU A 37 -2.88 -7.93 -4.79
N ALA A 38 -2.12 -7.65 -3.74
CA ALA A 38 -1.33 -6.44 -3.63
C ALA A 38 0.04 -6.67 -4.26
N GLN A 39 0.40 -5.83 -5.23
CA GLN A 39 1.70 -5.87 -5.88
C GLN A 39 2.47 -4.58 -5.60
N VAL A 40 3.70 -4.70 -5.10
CA VAL A 40 4.59 -3.57 -4.85
C VAL A 40 5.38 -3.28 -6.12
N GLU A 41 5.32 -2.05 -6.61
CA GLU A 41 6.21 -1.55 -7.66
C GLU A 41 7.21 -0.57 -7.06
N VAL A 42 8.50 -0.85 -7.27
CA VAL A 42 9.60 0.05 -6.91
C VAL A 42 9.90 0.96 -8.11
N ASP A 43 9.98 2.26 -7.88
CA ASP A 43 10.34 3.22 -8.90
C ASP A 43 11.83 3.09 -9.24
N LYS A 44 12.14 2.81 -10.52
CA LYS A 44 13.51 2.59 -11.01
C LYS A 44 14.40 3.83 -10.91
N ASP A 45 13.80 5.01 -10.86
CA ASP A 45 14.51 6.28 -10.69
C ASP A 45 14.76 6.60 -9.21
N GLY A 46 14.37 5.70 -8.29
CA GLY A 46 14.60 5.86 -6.85
C GLY A 46 13.54 6.70 -6.14
N ASN A 47 12.40 7.02 -6.78
CA ASN A 47 11.33 7.82 -6.19
C ASN A 47 10.41 7.01 -5.23
N GLY A 48 10.97 6.04 -4.51
CA GLY A 48 10.24 5.18 -3.57
C GLY A 48 9.50 4.02 -4.23
N ALA A 49 8.48 3.51 -3.54
CA ALA A 49 7.67 2.38 -4.00
C ALA A 49 6.17 2.67 -3.82
N LYS A 50 5.32 1.96 -4.57
CA LYS A 50 3.86 2.07 -4.48
C LYS A 50 3.23 0.68 -4.50
N VAL A 51 2.15 0.51 -3.76
CA VAL A 51 1.35 -0.72 -3.82
C VAL A 51 0.19 -0.52 -4.78
N PHE A 52 0.07 -1.40 -5.76
CA PHE A 52 -1.04 -1.46 -6.69
C PHE A 52 -1.92 -2.68 -6.42
N ALA A 53 -3.15 -2.63 -6.89
CA ALA A 53 -3.98 -3.81 -7.01
C ALA A 53 -3.66 -4.52 -8.34
N PHE A 54 -3.33 -5.79 -8.26
CA PHE A 54 -3.07 -6.67 -9.40
C PHE A 54 -4.11 -7.77 -9.43
N CYS A 55 -4.55 -8.17 -10.63
CA CYS A 55 -5.52 -9.24 -10.77
C CYS A 55 -5.26 -10.10 -12.01
N TRP A 56 -5.76 -11.32 -11.97
CA TRP A 56 -5.72 -12.26 -13.09
C TRP A 56 -6.99 -13.09 -13.12
N GLU A 57 -7.39 -13.51 -14.32
CA GLU A 57 -8.47 -14.49 -14.47
C GLU A 57 -8.03 -15.81 -13.84
N ILE A 58 -8.88 -16.36 -12.96
CA ILE A 58 -8.57 -17.56 -12.17
C ILE A 58 -8.19 -18.73 -13.08
N GLU A 59 -8.90 -18.91 -14.19
CA GLU A 59 -8.68 -20.00 -15.15
C GLU A 59 -7.39 -19.85 -15.96
N LYS A 60 -6.93 -18.62 -16.19
CA LYS A 60 -5.71 -18.32 -16.96
C LYS A 60 -4.46 -18.32 -16.09
N GLY A 61 -4.63 -18.09 -14.79
CA GLY A 61 -3.55 -18.05 -13.81
C GLY A 61 -2.80 -16.72 -13.80
N ARG A 62 -1.97 -16.57 -12.75
CA ARG A 62 -1.32 -15.31 -12.39
C ARG A 62 -0.37 -14.75 -13.46
N ALA A 63 0.25 -15.61 -14.28
CA ALA A 63 1.21 -15.20 -15.31
C ALA A 63 0.61 -14.29 -16.38
N LEU A 64 -0.72 -14.32 -16.57
CA LEU A 64 -1.46 -13.49 -17.51
C LEU A 64 -2.20 -12.34 -16.82
N GLY A 65 -1.82 -12.01 -15.58
CA GLY A 65 -2.42 -10.92 -14.81
C GLY A 65 -2.01 -9.53 -15.30
N ASN A 66 -2.75 -8.53 -14.84
CA ASN A 66 -2.49 -7.13 -15.11
C ASN A 66 -2.94 -6.27 -13.90
N PHE A 67 -2.54 -5.01 -13.87
CA PHE A 67 -3.03 -4.08 -12.86
C PHE A 67 -4.51 -3.80 -13.01
N VAL A 68 -5.22 -3.76 -11.89
CA VAL A 68 -6.68 -3.56 -11.85
C VAL A 68 -7.08 -2.27 -12.56
N HIS A 69 -6.33 -1.18 -12.39
CA HIS A 69 -6.61 0.09 -13.06
C HIS A 69 -6.56 -0.01 -14.59
N ASN A 70 -5.69 -0.86 -15.16
CA ASN A 70 -5.64 -1.08 -16.61
C ASN A 70 -6.86 -1.89 -17.07
N ILE A 71 -7.17 -2.99 -16.37
CA ILE A 71 -8.34 -3.84 -16.67
C ILE A 71 -9.63 -3.02 -16.67
N LEU A 72 -9.83 -2.18 -15.66
CA LEU A 72 -11.02 -1.32 -15.55
C LEU A 72 -11.03 -0.24 -16.63
N TRP A 73 -9.89 0.40 -16.90
CA TRP A 73 -9.81 1.40 -17.95
C TRP A 73 -10.14 0.82 -19.32
N GLU A 74 -9.52 -0.31 -19.69
CA GLU A 74 -9.74 -0.94 -20.98
C GLU A 74 -11.20 -1.39 -21.16
N ARG A 75 -11.81 -1.89 -20.08
CA ARG A 75 -13.21 -2.29 -20.06
C ARG A 75 -14.19 -1.14 -20.30
N HIS A 76 -13.93 0.04 -19.75
CA HIS A 76 -14.90 1.16 -19.74
C HIS A 76 -14.56 2.32 -20.67
N CYS A 77 -13.28 2.50 -20.99
CA CYS A 77 -12.75 3.64 -21.73
C CYS A 77 -12.02 3.24 -23.02
N GLY A 78 -11.78 1.95 -23.25
CA GLY A 78 -11.09 1.42 -24.42
C GLY A 78 -9.57 1.25 -24.21
N GLY A 79 -8.90 0.75 -25.25
CA GLY A 79 -7.49 0.34 -25.16
C GLY A 79 -6.52 1.44 -24.76
N ILE A 80 -5.40 1.05 -24.14
CA ILE A 80 -4.30 1.93 -23.76
C ILE A 80 -3.26 1.95 -24.90
N ALA A 81 -3.13 3.09 -25.58
CA ALA A 81 -2.18 3.22 -26.69
C ALA A 81 -0.72 3.20 -26.21
N PRO A 82 0.24 2.74 -27.03
CA PRO A 82 1.67 2.81 -26.72
C PRO A 82 2.10 4.24 -26.33
N GLY A 83 2.89 4.36 -25.25
CA GLY A 83 3.32 5.66 -24.72
C GLY A 83 2.31 6.34 -23.79
N TYR A 84 1.18 5.70 -23.49
CA TYR A 84 0.22 6.16 -22.48
C TYR A 84 0.18 5.21 -21.30
N LYS A 85 -0.24 5.74 -20.14
CA LYS A 85 -0.50 4.96 -18.92
C LYS A 85 -1.70 5.50 -18.18
N VAL A 86 -2.39 4.63 -17.46
CA VAL A 86 -3.47 5.03 -16.57
C VAL A 86 -2.88 5.40 -15.21
N VAL A 87 -3.39 6.48 -14.60
CA VAL A 87 -2.94 6.96 -13.28
C VAL A 87 -4.13 7.32 -12.40
N HIS A 88 -3.91 7.27 -11.08
CA HIS A 88 -4.87 7.63 -10.06
C HIS A 88 -4.80 9.13 -9.74
N LYS A 89 -5.89 9.86 -9.96
CA LYS A 89 -5.99 11.32 -9.76
C LYS A 89 -5.68 11.72 -8.31
N ASN A 90 -6.13 10.93 -7.34
CA ASN A 90 -5.92 11.19 -5.92
C ASN A 90 -4.57 10.68 -5.37
N GLY A 91 -3.75 10.03 -6.22
CA GLY A 91 -2.47 9.43 -5.82
C GLY A 91 -2.58 8.16 -4.95
N VAL A 92 -3.78 7.63 -4.72
CA VAL A 92 -4.01 6.36 -4.02
C VAL A 92 -4.14 5.25 -5.07
N THR A 93 -3.06 4.50 -5.26
CA THR A 93 -2.88 3.50 -6.34
C THR A 93 -3.75 2.25 -6.22
N VAL A 94 -4.50 2.13 -5.13
CA VAL A 94 -5.48 1.06 -4.87
C VAL A 94 -6.93 1.57 -4.88
N ASP A 95 -7.16 2.86 -5.12
CA ASP A 95 -8.51 3.42 -5.31
C ASP A 95 -8.89 3.34 -6.80
N ASN A 96 -9.34 2.16 -7.23
CA ASN A 96 -9.56 1.83 -8.64
C ASN A 96 -10.96 2.21 -9.17
N ARG A 97 -11.69 3.09 -8.47
CA ARG A 97 -12.95 3.64 -8.98
C ARG A 97 -12.71 4.41 -10.28
N LEU A 98 -13.59 4.26 -11.27
CA LEU A 98 -13.31 4.79 -12.61
C LEU A 98 -13.15 6.31 -12.63
N GLU A 99 -13.90 7.04 -11.80
CA GLU A 99 -13.78 8.50 -11.69
C GLU A 99 -12.42 8.95 -11.18
N ASN A 100 -11.69 8.09 -10.47
CA ASN A 100 -10.35 8.35 -9.97
C ASN A 100 -9.26 8.01 -11.00
N LEU A 101 -9.58 7.35 -12.11
CA LEU A 101 -8.61 6.97 -13.14
C LEU A 101 -8.55 8.03 -14.25
N THR A 102 -7.37 8.19 -14.85
CA THR A 102 -7.16 9.01 -16.06
C THR A 102 -6.00 8.48 -16.87
N LEU A 103 -6.09 8.58 -18.20
CA LEU A 103 -5.01 8.26 -19.12
C LEU A 103 -4.08 9.47 -19.31
N VAL A 104 -2.77 9.25 -19.24
CA VAL A 104 -1.74 10.29 -19.42
C VAL A 104 -0.62 9.81 -20.34
N ALA A 105 -0.01 10.73 -21.10
CA ALA A 105 1.16 10.43 -21.91
C ALA A 105 2.42 10.29 -21.03
N GLN A 106 3.25 9.28 -21.30
CA GLN A 106 4.46 8.97 -20.53
C GLN A 106 5.59 10.00 -20.71
N THR A 107 5.60 10.76 -21.80
CA THR A 107 6.71 11.67 -22.18
C THR A 107 6.72 13.00 -21.44
N LYS A 108 5.73 13.29 -20.61
CA LYS A 108 5.75 14.48 -19.74
C LYS A 108 6.20 14.05 -18.35
N PRO A 109 7.27 14.65 -17.78
CA PRO A 109 7.51 14.52 -16.35
C PRO A 109 6.25 15.04 -15.66
N LEU A 110 5.48 14.11 -15.09
CA LEU A 110 4.32 14.46 -14.32
C LEU A 110 4.85 15.17 -13.08
N LYS A 111 4.81 16.51 -13.10
CA LYS A 111 4.42 17.21 -11.89
C LYS A 111 3.02 16.71 -11.58
N ILE A 112 2.92 15.55 -10.94
CA ILE A 112 1.77 15.25 -10.09
C ILE A 112 1.66 16.53 -9.29
N GLN A 113 0.55 17.26 -9.45
CA GLN A 113 0.33 18.41 -8.60
C GLN A 113 0.38 17.81 -7.19
N GLU A 114 1.50 18.04 -6.50
CA GLU A 114 1.62 17.84 -5.08
C GLU A 114 0.66 18.86 -4.47
N GLY A 115 -0.64 18.57 -4.60
CA GLY A 115 -1.71 19.33 -3.99
C GLY A 115 -1.41 19.28 -2.52
N THR A 116 -0.94 20.41 -2.01
CA THR A 116 -0.84 20.77 -0.60
C THR A 116 -0.72 19.54 0.30
N LYS A 117 0.51 19.02 0.41
CA LYS A 117 0.91 17.93 1.31
C LYS A 117 0.31 18.19 2.69
N THR A 118 -0.87 17.64 2.99
CA THR A 118 -1.37 17.14 4.30
C THR A 118 -2.90 17.16 4.41
N ASP A 119 -3.63 18.17 3.92
CA ASP A 119 -5.04 18.37 4.31
C ASP A 119 -6.10 17.73 3.37
N SER A 120 -5.86 17.64 2.06
CA SER A 120 -6.84 17.06 1.13
C SER A 120 -6.94 15.52 1.20
N ARG A 121 -5.89 14.86 1.70
CA ARG A 121 -5.74 13.38 1.64
C ARG A 121 -6.68 12.63 2.59
N GLU A 122 -7.12 13.26 3.66
CA GLU A 122 -7.99 12.64 4.68
C GLU A 122 -9.45 12.52 4.22
N ASN A 123 -9.83 13.31 3.20
CA ASN A 123 -11.15 13.28 2.59
C ASN A 123 -11.21 12.33 1.39
N ASN A 124 -10.12 11.61 1.09
CA ASN A 124 -10.14 10.59 0.06
C ASN A 124 -11.05 9.44 0.50
N LEU A 125 -11.96 9.04 -0.37
CA LEU A 125 -12.93 7.99 -0.08
C LEU A 125 -12.27 6.67 0.34
N TYR A 126 -11.12 6.32 -0.25
CA TYR A 126 -10.31 5.19 0.18
C TYR A 126 -10.02 5.22 1.67
N TRP A 127 -9.52 6.35 2.17
CA TRP A 127 -9.12 6.49 3.56
C TRP A 127 -10.31 6.29 4.51
N ILE A 128 -11.45 6.89 4.17
CA ILE A 128 -12.71 6.76 4.92
C ILE A 128 -13.17 5.30 4.92
N ALA A 129 -13.16 4.65 3.76
CA ALA A 129 -13.60 3.25 3.62
C ALA A 129 -12.76 2.31 4.49
N ILE A 130 -11.43 2.43 4.46
CA ILE A 130 -10.54 1.55 5.25
C ILE A 130 -10.73 1.78 6.75
N GLN A 131 -10.99 3.01 7.19
CA GLN A 131 -11.21 3.31 8.61
C GLN A 131 -12.48 2.66 9.17
N GLN A 132 -13.47 2.36 8.33
CA GLN A 132 -14.73 1.73 8.73
C GLN A 132 -14.65 0.19 8.75
N LEU A 133 -13.55 -0.39 8.26
CA LEU A 133 -13.38 -1.84 8.29
C LEU A 133 -13.08 -2.32 9.72
N PRO A 134 -13.57 -3.51 10.09
CA PRO A 134 -13.13 -4.16 11.31
C PRO A 134 -11.62 -4.48 11.24
N PRO A 135 -10.96 -4.68 12.39
CA PRO A 135 -9.59 -5.19 12.42
C PRO A 135 -9.46 -6.48 11.60
N ASP A 136 -8.34 -6.63 10.89
CA ASP A 136 -8.11 -7.84 10.10
C ASP A 136 -7.91 -9.05 11.04
N PRO A 137 -8.64 -10.16 10.86
CA PRO A 137 -8.48 -11.35 11.70
C PRO A 137 -7.06 -11.91 11.72
N ILE A 138 -6.30 -11.78 10.62
CA ILE A 138 -4.90 -12.20 10.57
C ILE A 138 -4.06 -11.32 11.49
N ASP A 139 -4.31 -10.01 11.53
CA ASP A 139 -3.61 -9.10 12.43
C ASP A 139 -3.90 -9.46 13.90
N GLU A 140 -5.10 -9.97 14.20
CA GLU A 140 -5.46 -10.40 15.56
C GLU A 140 -4.82 -11.72 15.98
N HIS A 141 -4.77 -12.71 15.09
CA HIS A 141 -4.34 -14.07 15.43
C HIS A 141 -2.84 -14.32 15.17
N PHE A 142 -2.23 -13.61 14.22
CA PHE A 142 -0.84 -13.84 13.76
C PHE A 142 -0.04 -12.53 13.70
N PRO A 143 0.19 -11.85 14.83
CA PRO A 143 0.89 -10.58 14.87
C PRO A 143 2.36 -10.67 14.41
N GLU A 144 2.99 -11.84 14.56
CA GLU A 144 4.36 -12.11 14.13
C GLU A 144 4.56 -12.16 12.61
N MET A 145 3.49 -12.44 11.84
CA MET A 145 3.54 -12.37 10.37
C MET A 145 3.59 -10.93 9.85
N SER A 146 3.58 -9.93 10.73
CA SER A 146 3.61 -8.49 10.37
C SER A 146 5.02 -7.98 10.07
N GLN A 147 6.00 -8.88 9.97
CA GLN A 147 7.34 -8.53 9.52
C GLN A 147 7.26 -7.95 8.10
N SER A 148 7.97 -6.83 7.90
CA SER A 148 8.06 -6.18 6.60
C SER A 148 8.80 -7.08 5.64
N LYS A 149 8.10 -7.54 4.60
CA LYS A 149 8.73 -8.26 3.48
C LYS A 149 9.70 -7.32 2.77
N VAL A 150 10.91 -7.79 2.48
CA VAL A 150 11.91 -7.06 1.67
C VAL A 150 11.58 -7.31 0.20
N TYR A 151 11.67 -6.26 -0.62
CA TYR A 151 11.43 -6.36 -2.06
C TYR A 151 12.68 -5.92 -2.82
N ASN A 152 13.06 -6.66 -3.87
CA ASN A 152 14.12 -6.23 -4.77
C ASN A 152 13.65 -5.07 -5.67
N ALA A 153 14.56 -4.54 -6.48
CA ALA A 153 14.26 -3.50 -7.49
C ALA A 153 13.25 -3.95 -8.57
N ASN A 154 12.93 -5.24 -8.65
CA ASN A 154 11.92 -5.80 -9.55
C ASN A 154 10.55 -6.01 -8.86
N GLY A 155 10.43 -5.70 -7.56
CA GLY A 155 9.20 -5.91 -6.78
C GLY A 155 8.98 -7.35 -6.31
N GLU A 156 9.99 -8.22 -6.42
CA GLU A 156 9.94 -9.61 -5.94
C GLU A 156 10.37 -9.68 -4.47
N GLU A 157 9.74 -10.59 -3.71
CA GLU A 157 10.02 -10.80 -2.29
C GLU A 157 11.41 -11.46 -2.10
N MET A 158 12.22 -10.89 -1.20
CA MET A 158 13.57 -11.38 -0.83
C MET A 158 13.63 -11.77 0.65
N GLU A 159 14.55 -12.66 0.99
CA GLU A 159 14.93 -12.95 2.38
C GLU A 159 15.78 -11.80 2.97
N GLU A 160 15.68 -11.55 4.28
CA GLU A 160 16.27 -10.37 4.98
C GLU A 160 17.80 -10.24 4.87
N GLU A 161 18.51 -11.28 4.41
CA GLU A 161 19.97 -11.39 4.44
C GLU A 161 20.67 -10.84 3.18
N GLU A 162 19.92 -10.51 2.12
CA GLU A 162 20.48 -9.95 0.88
C GLU A 162 20.31 -8.42 0.82
N GLU A 163 21.29 -7.70 0.26
CA GLU A 163 21.40 -6.23 0.18
C GLU A 163 20.25 -5.56 -0.63
N GLY A 164 19.01 -5.64 -0.13
CA GLY A 164 17.83 -4.99 -0.69
C GLY A 164 17.54 -3.63 -0.04
N THR A 165 17.00 -2.70 -0.82
CA THR A 165 16.48 -1.43 -0.30
C THR A 165 15.17 -1.70 0.46
N ILE A 166 15.18 -1.50 1.78
CA ILE A 166 13.99 -1.69 2.62
C ILE A 166 13.12 -0.43 2.55
N TYR A 167 11.97 -0.53 1.89
CA TYR A 167 10.95 0.51 1.91
C TYR A 167 9.99 0.30 3.08
N TYR A 168 9.82 1.33 3.91
CA TYR A 168 8.87 1.28 5.02
C TYR A 168 7.60 2.03 4.68
N GLU A 169 6.45 1.49 5.07
CA GLU A 169 5.19 2.22 4.94
C GLU A 169 4.67 2.76 6.27
N CYS A 170 3.77 3.73 6.17
CA CYS A 170 3.08 4.26 7.33
C CYS A 170 2.17 3.18 7.94
N HIS A 171 2.36 2.89 9.22
CA HIS A 171 1.64 1.85 9.95
C HIS A 171 0.13 2.11 10.05
N TYR A 172 -0.31 3.37 10.02
CA TYR A 172 -1.74 3.69 10.10
C TYR A 172 -2.50 3.07 8.91
N PRO A 173 -3.50 2.17 9.12
CA PRO A 173 -4.02 1.33 8.04
C PRO A 173 -4.58 2.07 6.81
N PRO A 174 -5.33 3.19 6.97
CA PRO A 174 -5.81 3.95 5.81
C PRO A 174 -4.72 4.65 4.98
N CYS A 175 -3.51 4.82 5.53
CA CYS A 175 -2.43 5.52 4.85
C CYS A 175 -1.73 4.62 3.84
N THR A 176 -1.43 5.13 2.63
CA THR A 176 -0.73 4.37 1.58
C THR A 176 0.68 4.90 1.31
N LEU A 177 1.21 5.75 2.19
CA LEU A 177 2.54 6.34 2.03
C LEU A 177 3.62 5.31 2.37
N ILE A 178 4.61 5.25 1.48
CA ILE A 178 5.86 4.50 1.62
C ILE A 178 7.00 5.52 1.65
N GLU A 179 8.02 5.28 2.46
CA GLU A 179 9.22 6.12 2.56
C GLU A 179 9.89 6.21 1.18
N GLU A 180 10.19 7.44 0.75
CA GLU A 180 11.00 7.72 -0.43
C GLU A 180 12.48 7.82 -0.04
N GLU A 181 12.75 8.41 1.13
CA GLU A 181 14.08 8.58 1.71
C GLU A 181 14.24 7.77 2.99
N MET A 182 15.46 7.28 3.26
CA MET A 182 15.75 6.54 4.49
C MET A 182 15.45 7.41 5.72
N HIS A 183 14.75 6.83 6.70
CA HIS A 183 14.39 7.50 7.96
C HIS A 183 13.44 8.70 7.80
N GLN A 184 12.72 8.80 6.68
CA GLN A 184 11.71 9.83 6.47
C GLN A 184 10.54 9.71 7.48
N PHE A 185 10.16 8.51 7.91
CA PHE A 185 9.06 8.30 8.84
C PHE A 185 9.51 8.28 10.29
N SER A 186 8.68 8.84 11.16
CA SER A 186 8.90 8.80 12.60
C SER A 186 8.62 7.40 13.15
N ILE A 187 9.55 6.88 13.96
CA ILE A 187 9.42 5.59 14.61
C ILE A 187 8.75 5.78 15.98
N CYS A 188 7.85 4.88 16.36
CA CYS A 188 7.24 4.89 17.68
C CYS A 188 8.31 4.76 18.79
N GLY A 189 8.44 5.79 19.62
CA GLY A 189 9.43 5.87 20.70
C GLY A 189 9.43 4.68 21.67
N ARG A 190 8.26 4.04 21.87
CA ARG A 190 8.10 2.93 22.82
C ARG A 190 8.47 1.58 22.22
N CYS A 191 7.85 1.20 21.10
CA CYS A 191 8.07 -0.13 20.51
C CYS A 191 9.23 -0.19 19.52
N GLN A 192 9.65 0.96 18.97
CA GLN A 192 10.70 1.06 17.96
C GLN A 192 10.45 0.18 16.72
N GLN A 193 9.19 -0.13 16.43
CA GLN A 193 8.76 -1.00 15.31
C GLN A 193 7.81 -0.27 14.36
N ALA A 194 6.72 0.31 14.88
CA ALA A 194 5.76 1.04 14.06
C ALA A 194 6.35 2.35 13.55
N ARG A 195 6.23 2.60 12.25
CA ARG A 195 6.68 3.81 11.55
C ARG A 195 5.48 4.61 11.05
N TYR A 196 5.57 5.93 11.12
CA TYR A 196 4.49 6.83 10.72
C TYR A 196 5.03 7.97 9.87
N CYS A 197 4.34 8.27 8.77
CA CYS A 197 4.67 9.42 7.90
C CYS A 197 4.54 10.78 8.60
N GLY A 198 4.07 10.81 9.86
CA GLY A 198 4.01 11.98 10.70
C GLY A 198 3.17 11.73 11.95
N THR A 199 3.26 12.65 12.92
CA THR A 199 2.58 12.59 14.23
C THR A 199 1.08 12.38 14.13
N ARG A 200 0.45 12.92 13.08
CA ARG A 200 -1.00 12.78 12.86
C ARG A 200 -1.43 11.32 12.66
N CYS A 201 -0.74 10.59 11.80
CA CYS A 201 -1.03 9.16 11.57
C CYS A 201 -0.79 8.35 12.84
N GLN A 202 0.27 8.67 13.59
CA GLN A 202 0.55 8.04 14.89
C GLN A 202 -0.59 8.28 15.89
N GLN A 203 -1.09 9.50 16.01
CA GLN A 203 -2.19 9.84 16.94
C GLN A 203 -3.49 9.14 16.57
N LYS A 204 -3.84 9.09 15.27
CA LYS A 204 -5.06 8.39 14.79
C LYS A 204 -4.96 6.87 14.99
N ASP A 205 -3.76 6.31 14.81
CA ASP A 205 -3.50 4.89 15.00
C ASP A 205 -3.39 4.48 16.49
N TRP A 206 -3.04 5.41 17.37
CA TRP A 206 -2.75 5.14 18.78
C TRP A 206 -3.83 4.32 19.51
N PRO A 207 -5.15 4.55 19.34
CA PRO A 207 -6.18 3.74 19.99
C PRO A 207 -6.07 2.23 19.67
N ALA A 208 -5.65 1.88 18.46
CA ALA A 208 -5.42 0.50 18.04
C ALA A 208 -4.00 0.05 18.43
N HIS A 209 -2.97 0.82 18.06
CA HIS A 209 -1.57 0.48 18.28
C HIS A 209 -1.23 0.26 19.75
N LYS A 210 -1.74 1.09 20.68
CA LYS A 210 -1.41 0.99 22.12
C LYS A 210 -1.76 -0.35 22.75
N LYS A 211 -2.71 -1.09 22.16
CA LYS A 211 -3.11 -2.43 22.62
C LYS A 211 -1.99 -3.46 22.43
N ARG A 212 -1.09 -3.23 21.47
CA ARG A 212 -0.01 -4.14 21.06
C ARG A 212 1.39 -3.52 21.19
N CYS A 213 1.47 -2.21 21.43
CA CYS A 213 2.72 -1.48 21.63
C CYS A 213 3.44 -1.96 22.91
N ARG A 214 4.56 -2.64 22.74
CA ARG A 214 5.42 -3.15 23.83
C ARG A 214 6.85 -2.64 23.65
N GLU A 215 7.55 -2.41 24.75
CA GLU A 215 8.95 -1.99 24.70
C GLU A 215 9.80 -3.04 24.02
N ARG A 216 10.63 -2.60 23.07
CA ARG A 216 11.63 -3.47 22.47
C ARG A 216 12.66 -3.81 23.54
N ARG A 217 12.84 -5.09 23.86
CA ARG A 217 13.94 -5.51 24.72
C ARG A 217 15.23 -5.02 24.07
N LYS A 218 15.97 -4.14 24.76
CA LYS A 218 17.35 -3.84 24.36
C LYS A 218 18.08 -5.17 24.42
N ASN A 219 18.53 -5.69 23.27
CA ASN A 219 19.55 -6.73 23.30
C ASN A 219 20.71 -6.12 24.08
N ALA A 220 21.03 -6.72 25.23
CA ALA A 220 22.24 -6.40 25.94
C ALA A 220 23.37 -6.63 24.94
N VAL A 221 24.05 -5.55 24.56
CA VAL A 221 25.34 -5.65 23.91
C VAL A 221 26.19 -6.52 24.83
N GLU A 222 26.70 -7.64 24.31
CA GLU A 222 27.77 -8.39 24.95
C GLU A 222 28.94 -7.42 25.13
N ASP A 223 29.04 -6.85 26.32
CA ASP A 223 30.27 -6.29 26.84
C ASP A 223 31.17 -7.47 27.19
N SER A 224 31.80 -8.07 26.18
CA SER A 224 33.00 -8.86 26.39
C SER A 224 34.19 -7.89 26.37
N SER A 225 34.34 -7.17 27.47
CA SER A 225 35.65 -6.78 27.97
C SER A 225 36.53 -8.03 28.06
N VAL A 226 37.36 -8.25 27.05
CA VAL A 226 38.50 -9.17 27.18
C VAL A 226 39.63 -8.33 27.76
N ASP A 227 39.65 -8.25 29.09
CA ASP A 227 40.90 -8.16 29.83
C ASP A 227 41.72 -9.42 29.53
N ARG A 228 42.87 -9.26 28.86
CA ARG A 228 44.12 -9.99 29.10
C ARG A 228 45.27 -9.46 28.26
#